data_AF-A0AAV4C7H6-F1
#
_entry.id   AF-A0AAV4C7H6-F1
#
_cell.length_a   1.000
_cell.length_b   1.000
_cell.length_c   1.000
_cell.angle_alpha   90.00
_cell.angle_beta   90.00
_cell.angle_gamma   90.00
#
_symmetry.space_group_name_H-M   'P 1'
#
loop_
_entity.id
_entity.type
_entity.pdbx_description
1 polymer ?
#
loop_
_entity_poly.entity_id
_entity_poly.type
_entity_poly.pdbx_seq_one_letter_code
_entity_poly.pdbx_strand_id
1 'polypeptide(L)'
;MAVPFATLYQGSGASVNRTTPLHDETWRANFLRAQWSVKKKNTRYEKDEGSNTDWWVWQSPEVTNVHLPERWGLLQFQDAEVNGTHFMTSEKWVATNALLDTYSALQAFHAVTGRYTDRKELLHLPPYVFSGKCVDDVNIKLDWSGFHVTIKPKGDNLEDGHIRTDHFLWFGREDMQYF
;
A
#
# COMPACT_ATOMS: atom_id res chain seq x y z
N MET A 1 -8.23 13.71 -19.86
CA MET A 1 -6.96 12.95 -19.80
C MET A 1 -7.34 11.51 -19.48
N ALA A 2 -6.80 10.54 -20.22
CA ALA A 2 -6.96 9.12 -19.92
C ALA A 2 -5.56 8.52 -19.81
N VAL A 3 -5.29 7.77 -18.74
CA VAL A 3 -4.00 7.09 -18.52
C VAL A 3 -4.23 5.60 -18.80
N PRO A 4 -3.56 4.99 -19.79
CA PRO A 4 -3.72 3.57 -20.07
C PRO A 4 -3.19 2.70 -18.93
N PHE A 5 -3.92 1.65 -18.54
CA PHE A 5 -3.49 0.71 -17.50
C PHE A 5 -2.12 0.08 -17.79
N ALA A 6 -1.82 -0.23 -19.06
CA ALA A 6 -0.50 -0.72 -19.47
C ALA A 6 0.65 0.20 -19.01
N THR A 7 0.43 1.52 -19.01
CA THR A 7 1.43 2.50 -18.56
C THR A 7 1.62 2.45 -17.04
N LEU A 8 0.54 2.23 -16.29
CA LEU A 8 0.58 2.09 -14.84
C LEU A 8 1.33 0.81 -14.43
N TYR A 9 1.21 -0.28 -15.20
CA TYR A 9 1.99 -1.50 -14.98
C TYR A 9 3.49 -1.33 -15.30
N GLN A 10 3.84 -0.59 -16.36
CA GLN A 10 5.25 -0.33 -16.70
C GLN A 10 5.98 0.49 -15.63
N GLY A 11 5.31 1.50 -15.06
CA GLY A 11 5.86 2.34 -14.01
C GLY A 11 5.93 1.67 -12.63
N SER A 12 5.28 0.52 -12.46
CA SER A 12 5.18 -0.17 -11.17
C SER A 12 6.26 -1.25 -10.98
N GLY A 13 7.16 -1.45 -11.94
CA GLY A 13 8.19 -2.50 -11.87
C GLY A 13 7.65 -3.93 -12.02
N ALA A 14 6.34 -4.06 -12.26
CA ALA A 14 5.70 -5.33 -12.51
C ALA A 14 6.14 -5.82 -13.91
N SER A 15 6.80 -6.98 -14.00
CA SER A 15 7.19 -7.60 -15.28
C SER A 15 6.00 -8.23 -15.99
N VAL A 16 4.89 -7.52 -16.05
CA VAL A 16 3.59 -8.11 -16.35
C VAL A 16 3.15 -7.55 -17.66
N ASN A 17 3.16 -8.42 -18.67
CA ASN A 17 2.68 -8.10 -20.00
C ASN A 17 1.14 -8.09 -20.01
N ARG A 18 0.55 -7.15 -19.27
CA ARG A 18 -0.89 -6.98 -19.12
C ARG A 18 -1.29 -5.55 -19.41
N THR A 19 -2.46 -5.42 -20.02
CA THR A 19 -3.02 -4.14 -20.46
C THR A 19 -4.27 -3.74 -19.69
N THR A 20 -4.78 -4.61 -18.81
CA THR A 20 -5.97 -4.38 -17.96
C THR A 20 -5.86 -5.12 -16.61
N PRO A 21 -6.48 -4.60 -15.54
CA PRO A 21 -6.67 -5.30 -14.27
C PRO A 21 -7.48 -6.60 -14.42
N LEU A 22 -7.29 -7.55 -13.50
CA LEU A 22 -8.14 -8.75 -13.40
C LEU A 22 -9.45 -8.37 -12.73
N HIS A 23 -10.45 -9.20 -12.95
CA HIS A 23 -11.62 -9.27 -12.09
C HIS A 23 -11.18 -9.46 -10.62
N ASP A 24 -11.79 -8.71 -9.71
CA ASP A 24 -11.48 -8.64 -8.27
C ASP A 24 -10.09 -8.09 -7.90
N GLU A 25 -9.24 -7.70 -8.87
CA GLU A 25 -7.92 -7.10 -8.59
C GLU A 25 -8.11 -5.82 -7.78
N THR A 26 -7.35 -5.70 -6.69
CA THR A 26 -7.45 -4.56 -5.77
C THR A 26 -6.15 -3.77 -5.77
N TRP A 27 -6.24 -2.47 -5.98
CA TRP A 27 -5.10 -1.54 -5.97
C TRP A 27 -5.22 -0.58 -4.80
N ARG A 28 -4.06 -0.15 -4.29
CA ARG A 28 -3.96 1.05 -3.44
C ARG A 28 -3.69 2.26 -4.31
N ALA A 29 -4.55 3.27 -4.21
CA ALA A 29 -4.47 4.47 -5.01
C ALA A 29 -4.83 5.72 -4.21
N ASN A 30 -4.17 6.82 -4.53
CA ASN A 30 -4.46 8.13 -3.97
C ASN A 30 -4.76 9.13 -5.09
N PHE A 31 -5.74 10.01 -4.85
CA PHE A 31 -6.04 11.12 -5.76
C PHE A 31 -5.54 12.41 -5.11
N LEU A 32 -4.57 13.04 -5.75
CA LEU A 32 -4.08 14.36 -5.35
C LEU A 32 -4.42 15.38 -6.43
N ARG A 33 -5.07 16.46 -6.02
CA ARG A 33 -5.34 17.62 -6.89
C ARG A 33 -4.81 18.87 -6.23
N ALA A 34 -3.82 19.48 -6.88
CA ALA A 34 -3.48 20.88 -6.66
C ALA A 34 -4.57 21.77 -7.26
N GLN A 35 -5.18 22.61 -6.42
CA GLN A 35 -6.20 23.56 -6.79
C GLN A 35 -5.64 24.97 -6.62
N TRP A 36 -5.33 25.62 -7.74
CA TRP A 36 -4.87 27.01 -7.73
C TRP A 36 -6.05 27.96 -7.59
N SER A 37 -5.89 28.99 -6.74
CA SER A 37 -6.78 30.15 -6.77
C SER A 37 -6.61 30.88 -8.11
N VAL A 38 -7.73 31.38 -8.64
CA VAL A 38 -7.76 32.10 -9.91
C VAL A 38 -8.38 33.47 -9.69
N LYS A 39 -7.85 34.48 -10.38
CA LYS A 39 -8.40 35.83 -10.41
C LYS A 39 -8.89 36.17 -11.81
N LYS A 40 -9.97 36.93 -11.89
CA LYS A 40 -10.50 37.41 -13.16
C LYS A 40 -9.72 38.65 -13.60
N LYS A 41 -9.24 38.64 -14.84
CA LYS A 41 -8.60 39.77 -15.51
C LYS A 41 -9.27 40.01 -16.84
N ASN A 42 -10.09 41.05 -16.91
CA ASN A 42 -10.99 41.35 -18.03
C ASN A 42 -11.92 40.15 -18.34
N THR A 43 -11.74 39.52 -19.50
CA THR A 43 -12.53 38.38 -19.98
C THR A 43 -11.87 37.03 -19.73
N ARG A 44 -10.70 36.99 -19.08
CA ARG A 44 -9.93 35.77 -18.82
C ARG A 44 -9.72 35.54 -17.32
N TYR A 45 -9.41 34.30 -16.96
CA TYR A 45 -8.93 33.94 -15.62
C TYR A 45 -7.44 33.67 -15.69
N GLU A 46 -6.68 34.21 -14.74
CA GLU A 46 -5.27 33.90 -14.55
C GLU A 46 -5.06 33.30 -13.17
N LYS A 47 -4.04 32.45 -13.05
CA LYS A 47 -3.60 31.92 -11.75
C LYS A 47 -3.21 33.09 -10.86
N ASP A 48 -3.67 33.06 -9.61
CA ASP A 48 -3.24 34.06 -8.65
C ASP A 48 -1.94 33.64 -7.98
N GLU A 49 -0.81 34.15 -8.49
CA GLU A 49 0.53 33.81 -7.99
C GLU A 49 0.78 34.25 -6.54
N GLY A 50 -0.01 35.20 -6.01
CA GLY A 50 0.07 35.64 -4.61
C GLY A 50 -0.73 34.76 -3.64
N SER A 51 -1.50 33.79 -4.13
CA SER A 51 -2.32 32.91 -3.31
C SER A 51 -1.66 31.55 -3.10
N ASN A 52 -1.96 30.92 -1.97
CA ASN A 52 -1.58 29.54 -1.71
C ASN A 52 -2.34 28.58 -2.64
N THR A 53 -1.72 27.41 -2.87
CA THR A 53 -2.36 26.32 -3.60
C THR A 53 -3.05 25.41 -2.60
N ASP A 54 -4.34 25.16 -2.79
CA ASP A 54 -5.08 24.18 -2.00
C ASP A 54 -4.79 22.77 -2.53
N TRP A 55 -4.74 21.79 -1.64
CA TRP A 55 -4.52 20.39 -2.01
C TRP A 55 -5.72 19.55 -1.58
N TRP A 56 -6.30 18.85 -2.54
CA TRP A 56 -7.34 17.86 -2.29
C TRP A 56 -6.69 16.49 -2.36
N VAL A 57 -6.78 15.73 -1.27
CA VAL A 57 -6.18 14.40 -1.16
C VAL A 57 -7.25 13.40 -0.76
N TRP A 58 -7.32 12.30 -1.47
CA TRP A 58 -8.15 11.16 -1.08
C TRP A 58 -7.36 10.23 -0.15
N GLN A 59 -7.33 10.58 1.14
CA GLN A 59 -6.64 9.81 2.19
C GLN A 59 -7.49 9.70 3.46
N SER A 60 -7.13 8.75 4.33
CA SER A 60 -7.72 8.66 5.66
C SER A 60 -7.55 9.99 6.42
N PRO A 61 -8.59 10.52 7.10
CA PRO A 61 -8.50 11.77 7.86
C PRO A 61 -7.39 11.79 8.91
N GLU A 62 -6.98 10.62 9.40
CA GLU A 62 -5.95 10.45 10.43
C GLU A 62 -4.52 10.57 9.90
N VAL A 63 -4.34 10.61 8.57
CA VAL A 63 -3.01 10.58 7.93
C VAL A 63 -2.82 11.84 7.10
N THR A 64 -1.87 12.69 7.49
CA THR A 64 -1.46 13.86 6.69
C THR A 64 -0.36 13.53 5.68
N ASN A 65 0.36 12.41 5.90
CA ASN A 65 1.47 12.02 5.04
C ASN A 65 0.98 11.22 3.82
N VAL A 66 0.98 11.90 2.67
CA VAL A 66 0.56 11.32 1.38
C VAL A 66 1.54 10.27 0.83
N HIS A 67 2.75 10.20 1.37
CA HIS A 67 3.81 9.28 0.95
C HIS A 67 3.80 7.95 1.72
N LEU A 68 2.64 7.57 2.26
CA LEU A 68 2.39 6.28 2.90
C LEU A 68 1.41 5.47 2.03
N PRO A 69 1.89 4.75 0.99
CA PRO A 69 1.04 4.01 0.06
C PRO A 69 0.11 3.01 0.75
N GLU A 70 0.51 2.48 1.90
CA GLU A 70 -0.28 1.56 2.72
C GLU A 70 -1.53 2.18 3.33
N ARG A 71 -1.61 3.51 3.37
CA ARG A 71 -2.76 4.29 3.87
C ARG A 71 -3.65 4.84 2.75
N TRP A 72 -3.32 4.56 1.49
CA TRP A 72 -4.11 4.99 0.35
C TRP A 72 -5.44 4.24 0.23
N GLY A 73 -6.38 4.82 -0.52
CA GLY A 73 -7.69 4.22 -0.76
C GLY A 73 -7.56 2.92 -1.57
N LEU A 74 -8.52 2.02 -1.40
CA LEU A 74 -8.61 0.78 -2.15
C LEU A 74 -9.53 0.96 -3.36
N LEU A 75 -9.07 0.51 -4.52
CA LEU A 75 -9.84 0.41 -5.76
C LEU A 75 -9.94 -1.06 -6.14
N GLN A 76 -11.15 -1.57 -6.34
CA GLN A 76 -11.36 -2.92 -6.87
C GLN A 76 -11.91 -2.84 -8.29
N PHE A 77 -11.33 -3.62 -9.19
CA PHE A 77 -11.74 -3.68 -10.59
C PHE A 77 -12.72 -4.84 -10.83
N GLN A 78 -13.75 -4.55 -11.61
CA GLN A 78 -14.86 -5.46 -11.90
C GLN A 78 -15.22 -5.35 -13.38
N ASP A 79 -15.58 -6.47 -14.00
CA ASP A 79 -16.11 -6.56 -15.36
C ASP A 79 -17.65 -6.62 -15.40
N ALA A 80 -18.29 -6.52 -14.24
CA ALA A 80 -19.74 -6.44 -14.07
C ALA A 80 -20.30 -5.05 -14.41
N GLU A 81 -21.62 -4.97 -14.55
CA GLU A 81 -22.33 -3.69 -14.74
C GLU A 81 -22.13 -2.75 -13.55
N VAL A 82 -22.25 -1.44 -13.81
CA VAL A 82 -22.17 -0.41 -12.78
C VAL A 82 -23.22 -0.68 -11.69
N ASN A 83 -22.79 -0.65 -10.43
CA ASN A 83 -23.59 -1.00 -9.25
C ASN A 83 -24.05 -2.48 -9.16
N GLY A 84 -23.49 -3.37 -9.99
CA GLY A 84 -23.79 -4.81 -9.95
C GLY A 84 -22.97 -5.62 -8.95
N THR A 85 -22.01 -4.99 -8.25
CA THR A 85 -21.03 -5.66 -7.38
C THR A 85 -20.84 -4.93 -6.05
N HIS A 86 -20.26 -5.64 -5.09
CA HIS A 86 -19.84 -5.11 -3.80
C HIS A 86 -18.34 -5.33 -3.62
N PHE A 87 -17.72 -4.49 -2.77
CA PHE A 87 -16.29 -4.63 -2.48
C PHE A 87 -16.01 -5.95 -1.76
N MET A 88 -15.12 -6.76 -2.34
CA MET A 88 -14.68 -8.03 -1.78
C MET A 88 -13.29 -7.89 -1.16
N THR A 89 -13.12 -8.31 0.09
CA THR A 89 -11.80 -8.35 0.72
C THR A 89 -10.99 -9.51 0.14
N SER A 90 -9.78 -9.23 -0.34
CA SER A 90 -8.84 -10.26 -0.79
C SER A 90 -8.48 -11.23 0.35
N GLU A 91 -8.27 -12.50 0.03
CA GLU A 91 -7.70 -13.49 0.96
C GLU A 91 -6.31 -13.09 1.49
N LYS A 92 -5.57 -12.30 0.69
CA LYS A 92 -4.25 -11.76 1.04
C LYS A 92 -4.33 -10.58 2.02
N TRP A 93 -5.51 -10.01 2.24
CA TRP A 93 -5.71 -8.79 3.05
C TRP A 93 -5.09 -8.86 4.44
N VAL A 94 -5.31 -9.98 5.15
CA VAL A 94 -4.80 -10.16 6.51
C VAL A 94 -3.27 -10.20 6.52
N ALA A 95 -2.68 -10.99 5.62
CA ALA A 95 -1.23 -11.10 5.51
C ALA A 95 -0.59 -9.77 5.08
N THR A 96 -1.17 -9.09 4.08
CA THR A 96 -0.70 -7.76 3.62
C THR A 96 -0.68 -6.76 4.78
N ASN A 97 -1.75 -6.63 5.56
CA ASN A 97 -1.77 -5.68 6.67
C ASN A 97 -0.79 -6.08 7.79
N ALA A 98 -0.67 -7.37 8.09
CA ALA A 98 0.29 -7.84 9.09
C ALA A 98 1.75 -7.55 8.68
N LEU A 99 2.08 -7.71 7.39
CA LEU A 99 3.38 -7.35 6.84
C LEU A 99 3.66 -5.85 7.01
N LEU A 100 2.69 -5.00 6.68
CA LEU A 100 2.84 -3.54 6.72
C LEU A 100 2.88 -2.97 8.13
N ASP A 101 2.09 -3.53 9.04
CA ASP A 101 2.14 -3.19 10.46
C ASP A 101 3.50 -3.61 11.06
N THR A 102 4.01 -4.78 10.68
CA THR A 102 5.33 -5.25 11.12
C THR A 102 6.46 -4.38 10.54
N TYR A 103 6.38 -4.05 9.25
CA TYR A 103 7.30 -3.11 8.59
C TYR A 103 7.31 -1.75 9.28
N SER A 104 6.12 -1.19 9.54
CA SER A 104 5.98 0.12 10.20
C SER A 104 6.55 0.09 11.62
N ALA A 105 6.31 -0.99 12.38
CA ALA A 105 6.87 -1.16 13.71
C ALA A 105 8.40 -1.27 13.69
N LEU A 106 8.98 -1.96 12.71
CA LEU A 106 10.43 -2.06 12.52
C LEU A 106 11.05 -0.70 12.17
N GLN A 107 10.43 0.07 11.28
CA GLN A 107 10.88 1.42 10.93
C GLN A 107 10.80 2.36 12.14
N ALA A 108 9.72 2.30 12.92
CA ALA A 108 9.58 3.08 14.15
C ALA A 108 10.64 2.71 15.20
N PHE A 109 10.90 1.41 15.38
CA PHE A 109 11.93 0.94 16.31
C PHE A 109 13.33 1.41 15.87
N HIS A 110 13.64 1.34 14.57
CA HIS A 110 14.91 1.83 14.03
C HIS A 110 15.04 3.35 14.17
N ALA A 111 13.98 4.12 13.94
CA ALA A 111 14.01 5.57 14.10
C ALA A 111 14.37 6.02 15.53
N VAL A 112 14.00 5.22 16.55
CA VAL A 112 14.29 5.54 17.96
C VAL A 112 15.64 4.98 18.42
N THR A 113 16.00 3.77 17.98
CA THR A 113 17.17 3.03 18.52
C THR A 113 18.38 3.02 17.59
N GLY A 114 18.20 3.39 16.32
CA GLY A 114 19.21 3.30 15.26
C GLY A 114 19.50 1.88 14.78
N ARG A 115 18.68 0.87 15.13
CA ARG A 115 18.86 -0.54 14.75
C ARG A 115 17.52 -1.24 14.51
N TYR A 116 17.52 -2.28 13.68
CA TYR A 116 16.38 -3.21 13.57
C TYR A 116 16.45 -4.32 14.63
N THR A 117 15.33 -5.01 14.85
CA THR A 117 15.21 -6.12 15.81
C THR A 117 14.39 -7.26 15.21
N ASP A 118 14.75 -8.50 15.54
CA ASP A 118 13.98 -9.72 15.27
C ASP A 118 13.04 -10.10 16.43
N ARG A 119 13.24 -9.50 17.61
CA ARG A 119 12.41 -9.70 18.80
C ARG A 119 11.07 -8.99 18.67
N LYS A 120 9.99 -9.77 18.52
CA LYS A 120 8.61 -9.31 18.34
C LYS A 120 8.10 -8.52 19.54
N GLU A 121 8.59 -8.83 20.75
CA GLU A 121 8.14 -8.24 22.01
C GLU A 121 8.56 -6.77 22.15
N LEU A 122 9.56 -6.35 21.38
CA LEU A 122 9.99 -4.95 21.32
C LEU A 122 9.21 -4.13 20.29
N LEU A 123 8.43 -4.78 19.43
CA LEU A 123 7.68 -4.13 18.37
C LEU A 123 6.26 -3.84 18.84
N HIS A 124 5.78 -2.63 18.57
CA HIS A 124 4.39 -2.27 18.83
C HIS A 124 3.48 -2.83 17.73
N LEU A 125 3.20 -4.13 17.81
CA LEU A 125 2.34 -4.83 16.85
C LEU A 125 0.88 -4.84 17.32
N PRO A 126 -0.11 -4.79 16.41
CA PRO A 126 -1.51 -4.96 16.78
C PRO A 126 -1.82 -6.40 17.24
N PRO A 127 -2.80 -6.59 18.15
CA PRO A 127 -3.15 -7.91 18.68
C PRO A 127 -3.47 -9.00 17.66
N TYR A 128 -4.06 -8.63 16.53
CA TYR A 128 -4.45 -9.61 15.51
C TYR A 128 -3.23 -10.33 14.91
N VAL A 129 -2.07 -9.67 14.86
CA VAL A 129 -0.81 -10.20 14.31
C VAL A 129 -0.23 -11.32 15.16
N PHE A 130 -0.39 -11.28 16.48
CA PHE A 130 0.17 -12.26 17.42
C PHE A 130 -0.87 -13.12 18.15
N SER A 131 -2.16 -12.88 17.91
CA SER A 131 -3.26 -13.63 18.57
C SER A 131 -3.36 -15.10 18.16
N GLY A 132 -2.70 -15.51 17.08
CA GLY A 132 -2.87 -16.85 16.49
C GLY A 132 -4.25 -17.08 15.86
N LYS A 133 -5.08 -16.03 15.71
CA LYS A 133 -6.43 -16.13 15.10
C LYS A 133 -6.44 -15.86 13.61
N CYS A 134 -5.61 -14.93 13.15
CA CYS A 134 -5.58 -14.46 11.76
C CYS A 134 -4.24 -14.76 11.07
N VAL A 135 -3.17 -14.81 11.87
CA VAL A 135 -1.80 -15.07 11.45
C VAL A 135 -1.29 -16.23 12.28
N ASP A 136 -0.73 -17.24 11.63
CA ASP A 136 -0.16 -18.42 12.27
C ASP A 136 1.27 -18.18 12.73
N ASP A 137 2.09 -17.52 11.90
CA ASP A 137 3.46 -17.14 12.26
C ASP A 137 3.90 -15.81 11.63
N VAL A 138 4.82 -15.15 12.34
CA VAL A 138 5.53 -13.95 11.90
C VAL A 138 7.02 -14.25 12.03
N ASN A 139 7.77 -14.28 10.95
CA ASN A 139 9.21 -14.50 11.01
C ASN A 139 9.93 -13.21 10.62
N ILE A 140 10.87 -12.75 11.44
CA ILE A 140 11.70 -11.58 11.13
C ILE A 140 13.14 -12.06 11.07
N LYS A 141 13.79 -11.91 9.92
CA LYS A 141 15.22 -12.18 9.73
C LYS A 141 15.93 -10.87 9.49
N LEU A 142 17.04 -10.67 10.19
CA LEU A 142 17.94 -9.55 9.95
C LEU A 142 19.11 -10.01 9.10
N ASP A 143 19.50 -9.18 8.14
CA ASP A 143 20.68 -9.40 7.30
C ASP A 143 21.38 -8.07 6.99
N TRP A 144 22.37 -8.11 6.10
CA TRP A 144 23.15 -6.93 5.73
C TRP A 144 22.34 -5.85 5.00
N SER A 145 21.20 -6.21 4.41
CA SER A 145 20.28 -5.30 3.72
C SER A 145 19.22 -4.70 4.65
N GLY A 146 19.14 -5.17 5.90
CA GLY A 146 18.22 -4.70 6.93
C GLY A 146 17.42 -5.85 7.53
N PHE A 147 16.23 -6.09 6.98
CA PHE A 147 15.31 -7.11 7.42
C PHE A 147 14.48 -7.71 6.28
N HIS A 148 14.06 -8.95 6.50
CA HIS A 148 13.05 -9.65 5.72
C HIS A 148 12.02 -10.24 6.70
N VAL A 149 10.76 -9.84 6.53
CA VAL A 149 9.63 -10.37 7.29
C VAL A 149 8.85 -11.36 6.44
N THR A 150 8.49 -12.49 7.02
CA THR A 150 7.55 -13.47 6.45
C THR A 150 6.34 -13.58 7.35
N ILE A 151 5.13 -13.52 6.77
CA ILE A 151 3.87 -13.71 7.47
C ILE A 151 3.19 -14.94 6.89
N LYS A 152 2.90 -15.91 7.76
CA LYS A 152 2.07 -17.06 7.42
C LYS A 152 0.63 -16.79 7.86
N PRO A 153 -0.31 -16.53 6.94
CA PRO A 153 -1.71 -16.33 7.30
C PRO A 153 -2.33 -17.64 7.82
N LYS A 154 -3.36 -17.51 8.67
CA LYS A 154 -4.10 -18.66 9.17
C LYS A 154 -5.13 -19.14 8.17
N GLY A 155 -4.96 -20.37 7.68
CA GLY A 155 -5.86 -21.01 6.72
C GLY A 155 -5.13 -22.03 5.85
N ASP A 156 -5.86 -23.01 5.33
CA ASP A 156 -5.28 -23.99 4.42
C ASP A 156 -5.06 -23.37 3.03
N ASN A 157 -3.94 -23.70 2.39
CA ASN A 157 -3.56 -23.29 1.02
C ASN A 157 -3.37 -21.78 0.78
N LEU A 158 -3.21 -20.95 1.81
CA LEU A 158 -2.83 -19.55 1.64
C LEU A 158 -1.32 -19.41 1.45
N GLU A 159 -0.91 -18.55 0.52
CA GLU A 159 0.50 -18.24 0.30
C GLU A 159 1.08 -17.41 1.45
N ASP A 160 2.31 -17.73 1.85
CA ASP A 160 3.07 -16.90 2.77
C ASP A 160 3.36 -15.55 2.11
N GLY A 161 3.19 -14.48 2.88
CA GLY A 161 3.52 -13.13 2.46
C GLY A 161 4.91 -12.72 2.95
N HIS A 162 5.56 -11.85 2.21
CA HIS A 162 6.94 -11.43 2.46
C HIS A 162 7.08 -9.93 2.28
N ILE A 163 7.92 -9.27 3.10
CA ILE A 163 8.28 -7.85 2.92
C ILE A 163 9.74 -7.60 3.30
N ARG A 164 10.42 -6.75 2.53
CA ARG A 164 11.81 -6.32 2.75
C ARG A 164 11.90 -4.87 3.25
N THR A 165 13.10 -4.48 3.65
CA THR A 165 13.41 -3.11 4.14
C THR A 165 13.16 -2.01 3.10
N ASP A 166 13.25 -2.31 1.81
CA ASP A 166 12.92 -1.41 0.70
C ASP A 166 11.42 -1.31 0.41
N HIS A 167 10.58 -1.87 1.29
CA HIS A 167 9.12 -1.95 1.15
C HIS A 167 8.66 -2.83 -0.02
N PHE A 168 9.54 -3.67 -0.58
CA PHE A 168 9.14 -4.67 -1.55
C PHE A 168 8.36 -5.79 -0.86
N LEU A 169 7.12 -6.02 -1.29
CA LEU A 169 6.18 -7.00 -0.76
C LEU A 169 5.82 -8.03 -1.84
N TRP A 170 5.74 -9.31 -1.50
CA TRP A 170 5.34 -10.38 -2.42
C TRP A 170 4.70 -11.56 -1.68
N PHE A 171 4.11 -12.51 -2.42
CA PHE A 171 3.52 -13.73 -1.88
C PHE A 171 4.08 -14.98 -2.57
N GLY A 172 4.28 -16.06 -1.81
CA GLY A 172 4.80 -17.31 -2.36
C GLY A 172 6.30 -17.24 -2.66
N ARG A 173 6.70 -17.49 -3.92
CA ARG A 173 8.12 -17.42 -4.30
C ARG A 173 8.51 -15.97 -4.56
N GLU A 174 9.77 -15.62 -4.32
CA GLU A 174 10.35 -14.36 -4.78
C GLU A 174 10.55 -14.44 -6.31
N ASP A 175 9.46 -14.49 -7.07
CA ASP A 175 9.45 -14.02 -8.44
C ASP A 175 9.12 -12.52 -8.44
N MET A 176 9.66 -11.77 -9.41
CA MET A 176 9.47 -10.32 -9.48
C MET A 176 8.00 -9.94 -9.79
N GLN A 177 7.05 -10.18 -8.88
CA GLN A 177 5.63 -9.93 -9.12
C GLN A 177 4.82 -9.49 -7.88
N TYR A 178 4.33 -8.24 -7.99
CA TYR A 178 3.03 -7.69 -7.56
C TYR A 178 2.78 -7.06 -6.16
N PHE A 179 1.94 -6.01 -6.21
CA PHE A 179 1.44 -5.11 -5.15
C PHE A 179 0.19 -5.63 -4.45
#